data_AF-A0A2S6AYZ4-F1
#
_entry.id   AF-A0A2S6AYZ4-F1
#
_cell.length_a   1.000
_cell.length_b   1.000
_cell.length_c   1.000
_cell.angle_alpha   90.00
_cell.angle_beta   90.00
_cell.angle_gamma   90.00
#
_symmetry.space_group_name_H-M   'P 1'
#
loop_
_entity.id
_entity.type
_entity.pdbx_description
1 polymer ?
#
loop_
_entity_poly.entity_id
_entity_poly.type
_entity_poly.pdbx_seq_one_letter_code
_entity_poly.pdbx_strand_id
1 'polypeptide(L)'
;FLAAQAQIPALMRRGGGSLVFTSSFVGFSNGGMPGMAAYAASKAGMLGLVQSLASEHAIDAIRVNALLPGGTVTPAGGGGNVDAMAFIAGLH
;
A
#
# COMPACT_ATOMS: atom_id res chain seq x y z
N PHE A 1 6.88 8.15 -1.59
CA PHE A 1 7.85 8.92 -2.42
C PHE A 1 9.23 8.98 -1.76
N LEU A 2 9.41 9.70 -0.64
CA LEU A 2 10.72 9.91 0.00
C LEU A 2 11.51 8.61 0.27
N ALA A 3 10.85 7.57 0.79
CA ALA A 3 11.48 6.27 0.99
C ALA A 3 12.01 5.66 -0.32
N ALA A 4 11.25 5.76 -1.42
CA ALA A 4 11.69 5.27 -2.73
C ALA A 4 12.91 6.05 -3.21
N GLN A 5 12.83 7.39 -3.15
CA GLN A 5 13.90 8.29 -3.55
C GLN A 5 15.23 7.98 -2.86
N ALA A 6 15.19 7.68 -1.55
CA ALA A 6 16.38 7.31 -0.80
C ALA A 6 16.91 5.90 -1.13
N GLN A 7 16.04 4.94 -1.44
CA GLN A 7 16.41 3.54 -1.64
C GLN A 7 16.84 3.21 -3.07
N ILE A 8 16.26 3.87 -4.08
CA ILE A 8 16.52 3.59 -5.50
C ILE A 8 18.02 3.65 -5.84
N PRO A 9 18.80 4.67 -5.43
CA PRO A 9 20.23 4.69 -5.73
C PRO A 9 21.00 3.49 -5.17
N ALA A 10 20.59 2.97 -4.00
CA ALA A 10 21.21 1.78 -3.42
C ALA A 10 20.84 0.51 -4.20
N LEU A 11 19.60 0.40 -4.67
CA LEU A 11 19.15 -0.71 -5.53
C LEU A 11 19.91 -0.70 -6.86
N MET A 12 20.07 0.47 -7.49
CA MET A 12 20.84 0.63 -8.73
C MET A 12 22.30 0.20 -8.54
N ARG A 13 22.98 0.66 -7.48
CA ARG A 13 24.37 0.26 -7.18
C ARG A 13 24.53 -1.25 -6.95
N ARG A 14 23.48 -1.92 -6.46
CA ARG A 14 23.45 -3.37 -6.27
C ARG A 14 23.15 -4.15 -7.57
N GLY A 15 22.77 -3.45 -8.65
CA GLY A 15 22.39 -4.07 -9.93
C GLY A 15 20.91 -4.46 -10.02
N GLY A 16 20.06 -3.90 -9.16
CA GLY A 16 18.61 -4.08 -9.21
C GLY A 16 17.97 -4.55 -7.90
N GLY A 17 16.68 -4.85 -7.97
CA GLY A 17 15.93 -5.39 -6.83
C GLY A 17 14.43 -5.15 -6.88
N SER A 18 13.83 -4.99 -5.71
CA SER A 18 12.39 -4.76 -5.59
C SER A 18 12.03 -3.76 -4.51
N LEU A 19 11.05 -2.92 -4.80
CA LEU A 19 10.32 -2.09 -3.84
C LEU A 19 8.89 -2.63 -3.72
N VAL A 20 8.41 -2.76 -2.48
CA VAL A 20 7.04 -3.17 -2.18
C VAL A 20 6.40 -2.13 -1.27
N PHE A 21 5.25 -1.62 -1.69
CA PHE A 21 4.45 -0.64 -0.93
C PHE A 21 3.21 -1.31 -0.36
N THR A 22 2.87 -0.97 0.88
CA THR A 22 1.61 -1.43 1.50
C THR A 22 0.52 -0.38 1.31
N SER A 23 -0.35 -0.63 0.32
CA SER A 23 -1.56 0.13 0.07
C SER A 23 -2.77 -0.43 0.81
N SER A 24 -3.96 -0.31 0.24
CA SER A 24 -5.22 -0.78 0.77
C SER A 24 -6.18 -1.03 -0.37
N PHE A 25 -7.13 -1.94 -0.19
CA PHE A 25 -8.29 -2.03 -1.07
C PHE A 25 -9.16 -0.76 -1.02
N VAL A 26 -9.10 -0.01 0.08
CA VAL A 26 -9.88 1.21 0.31
C VAL A 26 -9.44 2.32 -0.64
N GLY A 27 -10.38 2.83 -1.43
CA GLY A 27 -10.13 3.88 -2.41
C GLY A 27 -9.63 3.36 -3.77
N PHE A 28 -9.38 2.06 -3.90
CA PHE A 28 -9.10 1.43 -5.19
C PHE A 28 -10.23 0.47 -5.60
N SER A 29 -10.43 -0.62 -4.87
CA SER A 29 -11.37 -1.68 -5.26
C SER A 29 -12.81 -1.45 -4.78
N ASN A 30 -13.04 -0.56 -3.81
CA ASN A 30 -14.37 -0.33 -3.21
C ASN A 30 -14.84 1.15 -3.28
N GLY A 31 -14.13 2.02 -3.99
CA GLY A 31 -14.44 3.46 -4.07
C GLY A 31 -14.22 4.27 -2.78
N GLY A 32 -13.83 3.63 -1.67
CA GLY A 32 -13.62 4.25 -0.36
C GLY A 32 -14.58 3.72 0.71
N MET A 33 -14.47 4.25 1.93
CA MET A 33 -15.41 4.00 3.02
C MET A 33 -15.88 5.34 3.60
N PRO A 34 -17.13 5.44 4.12
CA PRO A 34 -17.60 6.66 4.77
C PRO A 34 -16.63 7.16 5.85
N GLY A 35 -16.34 8.46 5.86
CA GLY A 35 -15.40 9.08 6.80
C GLY A 35 -13.91 8.85 6.50
N MET A 36 -13.56 8.10 5.45
CA MET A 36 -12.16 7.75 5.15
C MET A 36 -11.58 8.44 3.90
N ALA A 37 -12.13 9.57 3.46
CA ALA A 37 -11.74 10.21 2.20
C ALA A 37 -10.22 10.49 2.08
N ALA A 38 -9.61 11.06 3.13
CA ALA A 38 -8.17 11.33 3.14
C ALA A 38 -7.32 10.04 3.09
N TYR A 39 -7.74 9.00 3.82
CA TYR A 39 -7.08 7.70 3.79
C TYR A 39 -7.20 7.07 2.40
N ALA A 40 -8.41 7.04 1.84
CA ALA A 40 -8.69 6.51 0.50
C ALA A 40 -7.84 7.22 -0.57
N ALA A 41 -7.80 8.56 -0.55
CA ALA A 41 -6.97 9.35 -1.45
C ALA A 41 -5.48 9.01 -1.30
N SER A 42 -4.98 8.93 -0.06
CA SER A 42 -3.58 8.61 0.21
C SER A 42 -3.19 7.21 -0.31
N LYS A 43 -4.07 6.22 -0.18
CA LYS A 43 -3.81 4.83 -0.57
C LYS A 43 -3.97 4.61 -2.07
N ALA A 44 -4.99 5.23 -2.69
CA ALA A 44 -5.13 5.25 -4.14
C ALA A 44 -3.94 5.96 -4.81
N GLY A 45 -3.47 7.08 -4.26
CA GLY A 45 -2.31 7.83 -4.78
C GLY A 45 -1.02 7.02 -4.83
N MET A 46 -0.85 6.02 -3.95
CA MET A 46 0.33 5.14 -4.02
C MET A 46 0.35 4.27 -5.28
N LEU A 47 -0.78 3.99 -5.91
CA LEU A 47 -0.82 3.22 -7.15
C LEU A 47 -0.20 3.99 -8.31
N GLY A 48 -0.51 5.29 -8.42
CA GLY A 48 0.14 6.18 -9.37
C GLY A 48 1.65 6.26 -9.14
N LEU A 49 2.08 6.39 -7.87
CA LEU A 49 3.50 6.36 -7.52
C LEU A 49 4.17 5.05 -7.94
N VAL A 50 3.54 3.90 -7.64
CA VAL A 50 4.11 2.58 -7.96
C VAL A 50 4.23 2.37 -9.45
N GLN A 51 3.21 2.75 -10.22
CA GLN A 51 3.22 2.64 -11.68
C GLN A 51 4.30 3.53 -12.31
N SER A 52 4.43 4.78 -11.84
CA SER A 52 5.47 5.71 -12.30
C SER A 52 6.86 5.14 -12.06
N LEU A 53 7.15 4.74 -10.80
CA LEU A 53 8.46 4.20 -10.43
C LEU A 53 8.79 2.87 -11.14
N ALA A 54 7.78 2.01 -11.33
CA ALA A 54 7.96 0.76 -12.07
C ALA A 54 8.37 1.03 -13.52
N SER A 55 7.75 2.02 -14.17
CA SER A 55 8.08 2.41 -15.55
C SER A 55 9.44 3.11 -15.62
N GLU A 56 9.74 4.01 -14.68
CA GLU A 56 10.99 4.78 -14.66
C GLU A 56 12.23 3.90 -14.46
N HIS A 57 12.12 2.85 -13.63
CA HIS A 57 13.26 2.04 -13.21
C HIS A 57 13.27 0.60 -13.75
N ALA A 58 12.47 0.33 -14.78
CA ALA A 58 12.43 -0.99 -15.43
C ALA A 58 13.80 -1.40 -15.99
N ILE A 59 14.50 -0.47 -16.65
CA ILE A 59 15.83 -0.72 -17.23
C ILE A 59 16.92 -0.89 -16.17
N ASP A 60 16.69 -0.40 -14.95
CA ASP A 60 17.61 -0.54 -13.81
C ASP A 60 17.46 -1.90 -13.10
N ALA A 61 16.68 -2.82 -13.68
CA ALA A 61 16.31 -4.10 -13.07
C ALA A 61 15.63 -3.94 -11.69
N ILE A 62 14.86 -2.86 -11.50
CA ILE A 62 14.09 -2.61 -10.28
C ILE A 62 12.60 -2.86 -10.55
N ARG A 63 12.02 -3.77 -9.77
CA ARG A 63 10.57 -4.04 -9.78
C ARG A 63 9.89 -3.24 -8.68
N VAL A 64 8.74 -2.65 -8.96
CA VAL A 64 7.99 -1.87 -7.97
C VAL A 64 6.55 -2.35 -7.96
N ASN A 65 6.05 -2.76 -6.78
CA ASN A 65 4.71 -3.32 -6.63
C ASN A 65 4.00 -2.77 -5.39
N ALA A 66 2.67 -2.84 -5.40
CA ALA A 66 1.83 -2.54 -4.26
C ALA A 66 1.08 -3.79 -3.79
N LEU A 67 1.03 -3.99 -2.47
CA LEU A 67 0.10 -4.92 -1.83
C LEU A 67 -1.12 -4.14 -1.35
N LEU A 68 -2.33 -4.66 -1.56
CA LEU A 68 -3.58 -4.02 -1.17
C LEU A 68 -4.34 -4.91 -0.19
N PRO A 69 -3.97 -4.92 1.11
CA PRO A 69 -4.67 -5.73 2.10
C PRO A 69 -6.12 -5.29 2.27
N GLY A 70 -6.99 -6.29 2.52
CA GLY A 70 -8.33 -6.10 3.07
C GLY A 70 -8.30 -5.94 4.59
N GLY A 71 -9.44 -6.19 5.25
CA GLY A 71 -9.50 -6.29 6.71
C GLY A 71 -8.45 -7.30 7.21
N THR A 72 -7.49 -6.83 8.00
CA THR A 72 -6.34 -7.63 8.45
C THR A 72 -6.24 -7.57 9.97
N VAL A 73 -6.17 -8.74 10.63
CA VAL A 73 -6.07 -8.84 12.09
C VAL A 73 -4.69 -8.35 12.55
N THR A 74 -4.64 -7.09 12.92
CA THR A 74 -3.47 -6.38 13.45
C THR A 74 -3.96 -5.37 14.48
N PRO A 75 -3.13 -4.88 15.42
CA PRO A 75 -3.55 -3.84 16.36
C PRO A 75 -4.21 -2.63 15.67
N ALA A 76 -3.65 -2.19 14.52
CA ALA A 76 -4.21 -1.09 13.74
C ALA A 76 -5.58 -1.42 13.10
N GLY A 77 -5.84 -2.70 12.80
CA GLY A 77 -7.13 -3.21 12.32
C GLY A 77 -8.09 -3.61 13.45
N GLY A 78 -7.81 -3.25 14.71
CA GLY A 78 -8.63 -3.63 15.88
C GLY A 78 -8.28 -5.01 16.46
N GLY A 79 -7.21 -5.65 16.00
CA GLY A 79 -6.75 -6.93 16.54
C GLY A 79 -6.41 -6.79 18.02
N GLY A 80 -6.96 -7.68 18.84
CA GLY A 80 -6.89 -7.59 20.30
C GLY A 80 -8.00 -6.74 20.95
N ASN A 81 -8.83 -6.05 20.16
CA ASN A 81 -10.07 -5.43 20.63
C ASN A 81 -11.26 -6.33 20.27
N VAL A 82 -11.83 -6.97 21.28
CA VAL A 82 -12.96 -7.91 21.14
C VAL A 82 -14.20 -7.27 20.52
N ASP A 83 -14.53 -6.04 20.88
CA ASP A 83 -15.70 -5.34 20.34
C ASP A 83 -15.52 -4.99 18.86
N ALA A 84 -14.31 -4.54 18.49
CA ALA A 84 -13.97 -4.26 17.09
C ALA A 84 -14.02 -5.53 16.23
N MET A 85 -13.50 -6.64 16.75
CA MET A 85 -13.54 -7.93 16.05
C MET A 85 -14.97 -8.46 15.92
N ALA A 86 -15.81 -8.30 16.95
CA ALA A 86 -17.23 -8.66 16.90
C ALA A 86 -18.00 -7.82 15.88
N PHE A 87 -17.75 -6.50 15.81
CA PHE A 87 -18.33 -5.64 14.79
C PHE A 87 -17.93 -6.08 13.38
N ILE A 88 -16.64 -6.33 13.14
CA ILE A 88 -16.14 -6.78 11.83
C ILE A 88 -16.73 -8.14 11.44
N ALA A 89 -16.90 -9.05 12.40
CA ALA A 89 -17.57 -10.32 12.19
C ALA A 89 -19.07 -10.18 11.89
N GLY A 90 -19.69 -9.03 12.15
CA GLY A 90 -21.08 -8.75 11.80
C GLY A 90 -21.26 -8.05 10.44
N LEU A 91 -20.17 -7.78 9.69
CA LEU A 91 -20.22 -7.11 8.38
C LEU A 91 -20.52 -8.06 7.21
N HIS A 92 -20.75 -9.35 7.48
CA HIS A 92 -21.15 -10.38 6.53
C HIS A 92 -22.50 -10.99 6.92
#